data_AF-A0A4Q6B931-F1
#
_entry.id   AF-A0A4Q6B931-F1
#
_cell.length_a   1.000
_cell.length_b   1.000
_cell.length_c   1.000
_cell.angle_alpha   90.00
_cell.angle_beta   90.00
_cell.angle_gamma   90.00
#
_symmetry.space_group_name_H-M   'P 1'
#
loop_
_entity.id
_entity.type
_entity.pdbx_description
1 polymer ?
#
loop_
_entity_poly.entity_id
_entity_poly.type
_entity_poly.pdbx_seq_one_letter_code
_entity_poly.pdbx_strand_id
1 'polypeptide(L)'
;MTLIEFFRQQFIEEGENTRKMLSRVPNDQWDYAPHPRSMRLKPLTMHIADLPGWVHMTFTTDFLDFAQPYEQPEINSTEDLLAYFEKRYADGLATLLPENEALLDKPWTLRNGETVYLQQPKIDVIRMALS
;
A
#
# COMPACT_ATOMS: atom_id res chain seq x y z
N MET A 1 -18.81 6.43 15.27
CA MET A 1 -17.87 5.89 14.30
C MET A 1 -16.57 5.62 15.02
N THR A 2 -16.11 4.37 15.05
CA THR A 2 -14.78 4.02 15.54
C THR A 2 -13.70 4.44 14.53
N LEU A 3 -12.42 4.39 14.89
CA LEU A 3 -11.36 4.74 13.95
C LEU A 3 -11.23 3.70 12.85
N ILE A 4 -11.44 2.41 13.14
CA ILE A 4 -11.51 1.39 12.09
C ILE A 4 -12.64 1.67 11.10
N GLU A 5 -13.84 2.02 11.58
CA GLU A 5 -14.96 2.36 10.69
C GLU A 5 -14.63 3.56 9.79
N PHE A 6 -13.93 4.57 10.34
CA PHE A 6 -13.44 5.71 9.57
C PHE A 6 -12.43 5.29 8.50
N PHE A 7 -11.38 4.55 8.88
CA PHE A 7 -10.35 4.10 7.94
C PHE A 7 -10.93 3.18 6.86
N ARG A 8 -11.89 2.32 7.21
CA ARG A 8 -12.60 1.48 6.25
C ARG A 8 -13.32 2.30 5.20
N GLN A 9 -14.00 3.36 5.59
CA GLN A 9 -14.68 4.26 4.65
C GLN A 9 -13.67 4.95 3.72
N GLN A 10 -12.59 5.51 4.28
CA GLN A 10 -11.53 6.16 3.49
C GLN A 10 -10.84 5.18 2.54
N PHE A 11 -10.56 3.96 2.99
CA PHE A 11 -9.93 2.91 2.17
C PHE A 11 -10.81 2.53 0.97
N ILE A 12 -12.13 2.46 1.14
CA ILE A 12 -13.06 2.18 0.04
C ILE A 12 -13.07 3.32 -0.99
N GLU A 13 -13.20 4.57 -0.52
CA GLU A 13 -13.22 5.75 -1.37
C GLU A 13 -11.92 5.90 -2.17
N GLU A 14 -10.77 5.74 -1.51
CA GLU A 14 -9.46 5.86 -2.15
C GLU A 14 -9.20 4.68 -3.11
N GLY A 15 -9.63 3.48 -2.74
CA GLY A 15 -9.54 2.30 -3.60
C GLY A 15 -10.30 2.47 -4.92
N GLU A 16 -11.48 3.09 -4.89
CA GLU A 16 -12.21 3.42 -6.12
C GLU A 16 -11.45 4.40 -7.02
N ASN A 17 -10.85 5.43 -6.45
CA ASN A 17 -10.10 6.44 -7.19
C ASN A 17 -8.83 5.84 -7.80
N THR A 18 -8.07 5.10 -6.99
CA THR A 18 -6.85 4.41 -7.44
C THR A 18 -7.15 3.44 -8.57
N ARG A 19 -8.20 2.61 -8.44
CA ARG A 19 -8.64 1.69 -9.51
C ARG A 19 -8.92 2.41 -10.83
N LYS A 20 -9.63 3.55 -10.78
CA LYS A 20 -9.92 4.37 -11.96
C LYS A 20 -8.64 4.95 -12.58
N MET A 21 -7.63 5.29 -11.78
CA MET A 21 -6.37 5.85 -12.29
C MET A 21 -5.48 4.76 -12.90
N LEU A 22 -5.33 3.62 -12.23
CA LEU A 22 -4.54 2.50 -12.71
C LEU A 22 -5.09 1.94 -14.04
N SER A 23 -6.41 1.92 -14.23
CA SER A 23 -7.03 1.45 -15.48
C SER A 23 -6.74 2.30 -16.71
N ARG A 24 -6.19 3.51 -16.51
CA ARG A 24 -5.81 4.43 -17.60
C ARG A 24 -4.33 4.36 -17.96
N VAL A 25 -3.56 3.53 -17.27
CA VAL A 25 -2.14 3.35 -17.57
C VAL A 25 -2.01 2.68 -18.95
N PRO A 26 -1.28 3.29 -19.90
CA PRO A 26 -1.13 2.74 -21.23
C PRO A 26 -0.02 1.67 -21.25
N ASN A 27 -0.32 0.52 -21.88
CA ASN A 27 0.60 -0.62 -22.00
C ASN A 27 1.87 -0.33 -22.81
N ASP A 28 1.92 0.78 -23.55
CA ASP A 28 3.03 1.16 -24.43
C ASP A 28 3.91 2.30 -23.88
N GLN A 29 3.66 2.79 -22.65
CA GLN A 29 4.43 3.90 -22.06
C GLN A 29 5.07 3.57 -20.71
N TRP A 30 5.40 2.31 -20.47
CA TRP A 30 6.04 1.87 -19.22
C TRP A 30 7.33 2.63 -18.84
N ASP A 31 8.10 3.08 -19.84
CA ASP A 31 9.34 3.84 -19.65
C ASP A 31 9.14 5.36 -19.58
N TYR A 32 7.91 5.86 -19.74
CA TYR A 32 7.64 7.29 -19.71
C TYR A 32 8.03 7.88 -18.35
N ALA A 33 8.74 9.01 -18.39
CA ALA A 33 9.02 9.86 -17.24
C ALA A 33 8.97 11.32 -17.69
N PRO A 34 8.23 12.20 -16.99
CA PRO A 34 8.12 13.61 -17.38
C PRO A 34 9.44 14.38 -17.23
N HIS A 35 10.36 13.88 -16.39
CA HIS A 35 11.69 14.43 -16.18
C HIS A 35 12.68 13.29 -15.87
N PRO A 36 13.97 13.37 -16.25
CA PRO A 36 14.96 12.31 -15.98
C PRO A 36 15.18 11.96 -14.50
N ARG A 37 14.78 12.84 -13.58
CA ARG A 37 14.82 12.61 -12.13
C ARG A 37 13.54 11.98 -11.56
N SER A 38 12.49 11.89 -12.37
CA SER A 38 11.22 11.28 -11.97
C SER A 38 11.31 9.76 -12.07
N MET A 39 10.56 9.07 -11.21
CA MET A 39 10.32 7.64 -11.37
C MET A 39 9.62 7.38 -12.71
N ARG A 40 10.02 6.31 -13.40
CA ARG A 40 9.33 5.86 -14.62
C ARG A 40 7.92 5.37 -14.31
N LEU A 41 7.05 5.39 -15.31
CA LEU A 41 5.64 5.06 -15.14
C LEU A 41 5.43 3.66 -14.55
N LYS A 42 6.13 2.63 -15.06
CA LYS A 42 5.99 1.24 -14.56
C LYS A 42 6.27 1.09 -13.06
N PRO A 43 7.45 1.44 -12.53
CA PRO A 43 7.71 1.33 -11.09
C PRO A 43 6.80 2.24 -10.26
N LEU A 44 6.38 3.40 -10.79
CA LEU A 44 5.46 4.31 -10.09
C LEU A 44 4.06 3.69 -9.93
N THR A 45 3.50 3.13 -10.99
CA THR A 45 2.16 2.55 -10.94
C THR A 45 2.14 1.27 -10.12
N MET A 46 3.21 0.46 -10.19
CA MET A 46 3.39 -0.69 -9.30
C MET A 46 3.46 -0.28 -7.84
N HIS A 47 4.19 0.81 -7.52
CA HIS A 47 4.25 1.33 -6.16
C HIS A 47 2.86 1.74 -5.65
N ILE A 48 2.10 2.49 -6.44
CA ILE A 48 0.73 2.91 -6.11
C ILE A 48 -0.20 1.68 -5.93
N ALA A 49 -0.07 0.67 -6.79
CA ALA A 49 -0.87 -0.55 -6.71
C ALA A 49 -0.59 -1.38 -5.45
N ASP A 50 0.62 -1.29 -4.85
CA ASP A 50 0.98 -2.02 -3.63
C ASP A 50 0.55 -1.31 -2.34
N LEU A 51 0.35 0.02 -2.35
CA LEU A 51 0.04 0.82 -1.14
C LEU A 51 -1.11 0.26 -0.29
N PRO A 52 -2.25 -0.22 -0.85
CA PRO A 52 -3.32 -0.79 -0.04
C PRO A 52 -2.87 -1.98 0.83
N GLY A 53 -1.86 -2.72 0.38
CA GLY A 53 -1.27 -3.84 1.10
C GLY A 53 -0.55 -3.45 2.38
N TRP A 54 -0.19 -2.17 2.56
CA TRP A 54 0.40 -1.68 3.81
C TRP A 54 -0.57 -1.73 4.97
N VAL A 55 -1.87 -1.56 4.72
CA VAL A 55 -2.90 -1.69 5.77
C VAL A 55 -2.91 -3.12 6.30
N HIS A 56 -2.96 -4.10 5.40
CA HIS A 56 -2.87 -5.52 5.77
C HIS A 56 -1.60 -5.82 6.56
N MET A 57 -0.44 -5.44 6.01
CA MET A 57 0.87 -5.65 6.63
C MET A 57 0.94 -5.05 8.04
N THR A 58 0.41 -3.84 8.23
CA THR A 58 0.45 -3.15 9.52
C THR A 58 -0.33 -3.91 10.59
N PHE A 59 -1.49 -4.49 10.24
CA PHE A 59 -2.25 -5.30 11.18
C PHE A 59 -1.66 -6.68 11.45
N THR A 60 -1.05 -7.31 10.44
CA THR A 60 -0.55 -8.70 10.54
C THR A 60 0.90 -8.83 10.98
N THR A 61 1.64 -7.73 11.03
CA THR A 61 3.05 -7.68 11.47
C THR A 61 3.27 -6.56 12.46
N ASP A 62 4.42 -6.56 13.14
CA ASP A 62 4.84 -5.47 14.02
C ASP A 62 6.00 -4.64 13.43
N PHE A 63 6.52 -5.05 12.27
CA PHE A 63 7.58 -4.34 11.58
C PHE A 63 7.69 -4.72 10.10
N LEU A 64 8.32 -3.85 9.31
CA LEU A 64 8.88 -4.14 7.99
C LEU A 64 10.39 -3.92 8.05
N ASP A 65 11.13 -4.88 7.48
CA ASP A 65 12.59 -4.86 7.44
C ASP A 65 13.08 -4.94 6.00
N PHE A 66 13.64 -3.83 5.49
CA PHE A 66 14.16 -3.76 4.12
C PHE A 66 15.44 -4.56 3.89
N ALA A 67 16.07 -5.10 4.94
CA ALA A 67 17.17 -6.06 4.75
C ALA A 67 16.66 -7.45 4.32
N GLN A 68 15.36 -7.71 4.46
CA GLN A 68 14.73 -8.95 4.01
C GLN A 68 14.47 -8.92 2.50
N PRO A 69 14.59 -10.06 1.81
CA PRO A 69 14.30 -10.13 0.38
C PRO A 69 12.83 -9.82 0.12
N TYR A 70 12.57 -8.95 -0.86
CA TYR A 70 11.24 -8.63 -1.34
C TYR A 70 11.13 -9.02 -2.82
N GLU A 71 10.20 -9.90 -3.12
CA GLU A 71 9.91 -10.30 -4.49
C GLU A 71 8.88 -9.34 -5.09
N GLN A 72 9.30 -8.64 -6.14
CA GLN A 72 8.38 -7.81 -6.91
C GLN A 72 7.58 -8.69 -7.87
N PRO A 73 6.25 -8.53 -7.93
CA PRO A 73 5.45 -9.24 -8.93
C PRO A 73 5.84 -8.76 -10.33
N GLU A 74 5.85 -9.70 -11.27
CA GLU A 74 6.02 -9.36 -12.67
C GLU A 74 4.70 -8.78 -13.21
N ILE A 75 4.75 -7.51 -13.62
CA ILE A 75 3.60 -6.78 -14.18
C ILE A 75 3.95 -6.43 -15.63
N ASN A 76 3.21 -6.97 -16.59
CA ASN A 76 3.47 -6.77 -18.02
C ASN A 76 2.33 -6.05 -18.74
N SER A 77 1.19 -5.91 -18.09
CA SER A 77 0.01 -5.24 -18.61
C SER A 77 -0.73 -4.44 -17.54
N THR A 78 -1.60 -3.53 -17.98
CA THR A 78 -2.56 -2.83 -17.14
C THR A 78 -3.52 -3.79 -16.46
N GLU A 79 -3.88 -4.89 -17.12
CA GLU A 79 -4.67 -5.97 -16.55
C GLU A 79 -3.94 -6.64 -15.37
N ASP A 80 -2.64 -6.96 -15.52
CA ASP A 80 -1.83 -7.52 -14.43
C ASP A 80 -1.71 -6.52 -13.27
N LEU A 81 -1.51 -5.24 -13.58
CA LEU A 81 -1.42 -4.15 -12.60
C LEU A 81 -2.70 -4.02 -11.78
N LEU A 82 -3.86 -4.08 -12.45
CA LEU A 82 -5.17 -4.05 -11.79
C LEU A 82 -5.39 -5.30 -10.94
N ALA A 83 -5.07 -6.49 -11.47
CA ALA A 83 -5.21 -7.74 -10.71
C ALA A 83 -4.34 -7.73 -9.44
N TYR A 84 -3.13 -7.19 -9.54
CA TYR A 84 -2.26 -6.99 -8.39
C TYR A 84 -2.90 -6.02 -7.39
N PHE A 85 -3.34 -4.84 -7.83
CA PHE A 85 -4.03 -3.87 -6.98
C PHE A 85 -5.25 -4.47 -6.28
N GLU A 86 -6.13 -5.19 -6.98
CA GLU A 86 -7.33 -5.79 -6.38
C GLU A 86 -6.98 -6.78 -5.27
N LYS A 87 -5.93 -7.57 -5.45
CA LYS A 87 -5.44 -8.48 -4.41
C LYS A 87 -5.01 -7.69 -3.17
N ARG A 88 -4.16 -6.67 -3.33
CA ARG A 88 -3.65 -5.84 -2.22
C ARG A 88 -4.78 -5.09 -1.53
N TYR A 89 -5.74 -4.58 -2.29
CA TYR A 89 -6.92 -3.91 -1.81
C TYR A 89 -7.81 -4.86 -0.98
N ALA A 90 -8.10 -6.05 -1.50
CA ALA A 90 -8.91 -7.05 -0.79
C ALA A 90 -8.25 -7.47 0.53
N ASP A 91 -6.94 -7.73 0.54
CA ASP A 91 -6.17 -8.09 1.73
C ASP A 91 -6.24 -6.97 2.79
N GLY A 92 -6.08 -5.71 2.37
CA GLY A 92 -6.17 -4.54 3.26
C GLY A 92 -7.58 -4.38 3.84
N LEU A 93 -8.61 -4.40 3.00
CA LEU A 93 -9.99 -4.23 3.42
C LEU A 93 -10.43 -5.32 4.42
N ALA A 94 -9.97 -6.56 4.22
CA ALA A 94 -10.26 -7.67 5.13
C ALA A 94 -9.68 -7.50 6.54
N THR A 95 -8.73 -6.59 6.75
CA THR A 95 -8.15 -6.30 8.06
C THR A 95 -8.76 -5.12 8.79
N LEU A 96 -9.58 -4.30 8.11
CA LEU A 96 -10.29 -3.17 8.72
C LEU A 96 -11.58 -3.63 9.41
N LEU A 97 -11.41 -4.42 10.47
CA LEU A 97 -12.48 -5.04 11.24
C LEU A 97 -12.55 -4.46 12.67
N PRO A 98 -13.74 -4.29 13.28
CA PRO A 98 -13.88 -3.67 14.61
C PRO A 98 -13.02 -4.30 15.71
N GLU A 99 -12.76 -5.61 15.66
CA GLU A 99 -11.88 -6.32 16.60
C GLU A 99 -10.42 -5.85 16.58
N ASN A 100 -9.98 -5.21 15.50
CA ASN A 100 -8.62 -4.71 15.35
C ASN A 100 -8.44 -3.28 15.89
N GLU A 101 -9.50 -2.63 16.39
CA GLU A 101 -9.43 -1.27 16.95
C GLU A 101 -8.34 -1.15 18.03
N ALA A 102 -8.26 -2.14 18.92
CA ALA A 102 -7.26 -2.16 20.00
C ALA A 102 -5.81 -2.35 19.51
N LEU A 103 -5.60 -2.71 18.24
CA LEU A 103 -4.27 -2.83 17.65
C LEU A 103 -3.72 -1.47 17.17
N LEU A 104 -4.58 -0.47 16.94
CA LEU A 104 -4.20 0.81 16.37
C LEU A 104 -3.13 1.55 17.17
N ASP A 105 -3.16 1.44 18.50
CA ASP A 105 -2.21 2.09 19.40
C ASP A 105 -0.88 1.32 19.57
N LYS A 106 -0.80 0.10 19.04
CA LYS A 106 0.43 -0.70 19.17
C LYS A 106 1.55 -0.10 18.31
N PRO A 107 2.80 -0.16 18.75
CA PRO A 107 3.92 0.30 17.94
C PRO A 107 4.14 -0.61 16.72
N TRP A 108 4.60 -0.02 15.63
CA TRP A 108 5.03 -0.68 14.40
C TRP A 108 6.33 -0.04 13.91
N THR A 109 7.26 -0.84 13.39
CA THR A 109 8.62 -0.40 13.10
C THR A 109 8.99 -0.57 11.63
N LEU A 110 9.52 0.48 11.00
CA LEU A 110 10.21 0.39 9.70
C LEU A 110 11.72 0.39 9.93
N ARG A 111 12.43 -0.61 9.42
CA ARG A 111 13.88 -0.73 9.59
C ARG A 111 14.57 -1.30 8.35
N ASN A 112 15.90 -1.28 8.40
CA ASN A 112 16.79 -1.96 7.47
C ASN A 112 17.92 -2.60 8.29
N GLY A 113 17.74 -3.88 8.63
CA GLY A 113 18.61 -4.58 9.57
C GLY A 113 18.61 -3.89 10.94
N GLU A 114 19.78 -3.45 11.37
CA GLU A 114 19.97 -2.76 12.66
C GLU A 114 19.51 -1.28 12.63
N THR A 115 19.32 -0.69 11.44
CA THR A 115 18.95 0.72 11.32
C THR A 115 17.44 0.89 11.36
N VAL A 116 16.91 1.51 12.41
CA VAL A 116 15.49 1.87 12.50
C VAL A 116 15.26 3.21 11.79
N TYR A 117 14.34 3.21 10.82
CA TYR A 117 13.93 4.43 10.10
C TYR A 117 12.71 5.08 10.73
N LEU A 118 11.77 4.28 11.23
CA LEU A 118 10.51 4.75 11.80
C LEU A 118 10.06 3.81 12.90
N GLN A 119 9.52 4.36 13.98
CA GLN A 119 8.71 3.61 14.94
C GLN A 119 7.53 4.48 15.34
N GLN A 120 6.32 4.03 14.97
CA GLN A 120 5.08 4.78 15.18
C GLN A 120 3.93 3.84 15.56
N PRO A 121 2.87 4.34 16.19
CA PRO A 121 1.64 3.58 16.34
C PRO A 121 1.09 3.09 14.99
N LYS A 122 0.46 1.91 14.96
CA LYS A 122 -0.15 1.33 13.76
C LYS A 122 -1.13 2.28 13.08
N ILE A 123 -1.86 3.10 13.85
CA ILE A 123 -2.74 4.14 13.32
C ILE A 123 -2.03 5.15 12.41
N ASP A 124 -0.81 5.57 12.77
CA ASP A 124 -0.06 6.54 11.97
C ASP A 124 0.46 5.91 10.67
N VAL A 125 0.87 4.64 10.74
CA VAL A 125 1.29 3.88 9.55
C VAL A 125 0.13 3.65 8.59
N ILE A 126 -1.05 3.30 9.10
CA ILE A 126 -2.28 3.15 8.28
C ILE A 126 -2.66 4.48 7.65
N ARG A 127 -2.61 5.57 8.41
CA ARG A 127 -2.90 6.91 7.88
C ARG A 127 -1.94 7.29 6.76
N MET A 128 -0.65 6.99 6.90
CA MET A 128 0.36 7.22 5.86
C MET A 128 0.08 6.41 4.58
N ALA A 129 -0.43 5.18 4.71
CA ALA A 129 -0.78 4.34 3.55
C ALA A 129 -2.04 4.80 2.80
N LEU A 130 -2.85 5.67 3.42
CA LEU A 130 -4.13 6.18 2.91
C LEU A 130 -4.08 7.65 2.44
N SER A 131 -2.91 8.30 2.53
CA SER A 131 -2.73 9.74 2.25
C SER A 131 -1.99 10.03 0.96
#